data_AF-A0A1Q3LZ55-F1
#
_entry.id   AF-A0A1Q3LZ55-F1
#
_cell.length_a   1.000
_cell.length_b   1.000
_cell.length_c   1.000
_cell.angle_alpha   90.00
_cell.angle_beta   90.00
_cell.angle_gamma   90.00
#
_symmetry.space_group_name_H-M   'P 1'
#
loop_
_entity.id
_entity.type
_entity.pdbx_description
1 polymer ?
#
loop_
_entity_poly.entity_id
_entity_poly.type
_entity_poly.pdbx_seq_one_letter_code
_entity_poly.pdbx_strand_id
1 'polypeptide(L)'
;MFGQSAMREAVTVDPIRMVEAVTAGVAFLAAGVVIFTRGEVHGLTTGAGMWLAGAIGVAAGIGLWQIAVFATLIALVVLGFLHAFERRLEIGGSPGGEAPASGGKAGTKRSK
;
A
#
# COMPACT_ATOMS: atom_id res chain seq x y z
N MET A 1 22.40 -44.90 14.48
CA MET A 1 22.86 -43.50 14.59
C MET A 1 22.65 -42.73 13.26
N PHE A 2 21.49 -42.89 12.60
CA PHE A 2 21.19 -42.24 11.30
C PHE A 2 19.84 -41.48 11.29
N GLY A 3 19.10 -41.47 12.41
CA GLY A 3 17.77 -40.83 12.50
C GLY A 3 17.76 -39.41 13.09
N GLN A 4 18.84 -38.97 13.74
CA GLN A 4 18.90 -37.63 14.35
C GLN A 4 19.37 -36.53 13.38
N SER A 5 20.12 -36.86 12.32
CA SER A 5 20.52 -35.90 11.29
C SER A 5 19.34 -35.52 10.38
N ALA A 6 18.52 -36.50 9.99
CA ALA A 6 17.32 -36.27 9.16
C ALA A 6 16.25 -35.42 9.88
N MET A 7 16.10 -35.58 11.20
CA MET A 7 15.16 -34.76 11.99
C MET A 7 15.66 -33.31 12.17
N ARG A 8 16.97 -33.07 12.17
CA ARG A 8 17.56 -31.71 12.20
C ARG A 8 17.48 -31.02 10.83
N GLU A 9 17.46 -31.79 9.75
CA GLU A 9 17.33 -31.29 8.38
C GLU A 9 15.90 -30.82 8.04
N ALA A 10 14.88 -31.46 8.63
CA ALA A 10 13.47 -31.15 8.42
C ALA A 10 12.99 -29.78 8.97
N VAL A 11 13.81 -29.08 9.77
CA VAL A 11 13.52 -27.73 10.29
C VAL A 11 14.73 -26.81 10.10
N THR A 12 15.28 -26.82 8.89
CA THR A 12 16.13 -25.71 8.46
C THR A 12 15.23 -24.66 7.82
N VAL A 13 14.97 -23.56 8.53
CA VAL A 13 14.26 -22.41 7.96
C VAL A 13 15.13 -21.85 6.85
N ASP A 14 14.68 -22.00 5.60
CA ASP A 14 15.35 -21.48 4.42
C ASP A 14 14.85 -20.05 4.15
N PRO A 15 15.67 -19.00 4.42
CA PRO A 15 15.25 -17.62 4.26
C PRO A 15 14.87 -17.30 2.81
N ILE A 16 15.44 -18.00 1.82
CA ILE A 16 15.14 -17.71 0.41
C ILE A 16 13.71 -18.09 0.06
N ARG A 17 13.23 -19.23 0.57
CA ARG A 17 11.86 -19.69 0.37
C ARG A 17 10.85 -18.76 1.04
N MET A 18 11.21 -18.22 2.20
CA MET A 18 10.39 -17.20 2.87
C MET A 18 10.28 -15.93 2.00
N VAL A 19 11.40 -15.45 1.47
CA VAL A 19 11.44 -14.27 0.60
C VAL A 19 10.60 -14.50 -0.67
N GLU A 20 10.75 -15.65 -1.31
CA GLU A 20 9.98 -16.04 -2.51
C GLU A 20 8.48 -16.05 -2.23
N ALA A 21 8.06 -16.71 -1.13
CA ALA A 21 6.65 -16.80 -0.76
C ALA A 21 6.03 -15.43 -0.46
N VAL A 22 6.73 -14.59 0.32
CA VAL A 22 6.23 -13.24 0.65
C VAL A 22 6.17 -12.36 -0.60
N THR A 23 7.21 -12.40 -1.43
CA THR A 23 7.26 -11.60 -2.67
C THR A 23 6.14 -11.99 -3.62
N ALA A 24 5.87 -13.28 -3.81
CA ALA A 24 4.78 -13.77 -4.64
C ALA A 24 3.40 -13.36 -4.08
N GLY A 25 3.19 -13.50 -2.77
CA GLY A 25 1.93 -13.12 -2.11
C GLY A 25 1.65 -11.62 -2.23
N VAL A 26 2.65 -10.78 -1.96
CA VAL A 26 2.48 -9.32 -2.05
C VAL A 26 2.31 -8.87 -3.50
N ALA A 27 3.02 -9.48 -4.47
CA ALA A 27 2.83 -9.18 -5.88
C ALA A 27 1.40 -9.50 -6.35
N PHE A 28 0.82 -10.60 -5.88
CA PHE A 28 -0.57 -10.95 -6.18
C PHE A 28 -1.56 -9.91 -5.61
N LEU A 29 -1.37 -9.49 -4.36
CA LEU A 29 -2.22 -8.45 -3.74
C LEU A 29 -2.07 -7.10 -4.44
N ALA A 30 -0.85 -6.71 -4.78
CA ALA A 30 -0.56 -5.48 -5.51
C ALA A 30 -1.19 -5.48 -6.91
N ALA A 31 -1.18 -6.62 -7.62
CA ALA A 31 -1.89 -6.75 -8.89
C ALA A 31 -3.41 -6.61 -8.72
N GLY A 32 -3.97 -7.13 -7.63
CA GLY A 32 -5.41 -7.06 -7.35
C GLY A 32 -5.94 -5.65 -7.04
N VAL A 33 -5.11 -4.73 -6.58
CA VAL A 33 -5.53 -3.34 -6.30
C VAL A 33 -5.43 -2.41 -7.52
N VAL A 34 -4.72 -2.84 -8.57
CA VAL A 34 -4.57 -2.06 -9.80
C VAL A 34 -5.74 -2.33 -10.73
N ILE A 35 -6.58 -1.31 -10.94
CA ILE A 35 -7.82 -1.42 -11.72
C ILE A 35 -7.76 -0.43 -12.89
N PHE A 36 -8.10 -0.90 -14.08
CA PHE A 36 -8.21 -0.05 -15.27
C PHE A 36 -9.67 0.28 -15.55
N THR A 37 -10.04 1.55 -15.50
CA THR A 37 -11.41 2.01 -15.77
C THR A 37 -11.39 3.19 -16.72
N ARG A 38 -12.15 3.10 -17.83
CA ARG A 38 -12.38 4.22 -18.77
C ARG A 38 -11.11 4.95 -19.25
N GLY A 39 -10.01 4.22 -19.42
CA GLY A 39 -8.74 4.79 -19.89
C GLY A 39 -7.80 5.25 -18.78
N GLU A 40 -8.22 5.21 -17.51
CA GLU A 40 -7.39 5.59 -16.36
C GLU A 40 -7.05 4.40 -15.46
N VAL A 41 -5.81 4.38 -14.98
CA VAL A 41 -5.28 3.37 -14.05
C VAL A 41 -5.48 3.87 -12.62
N HIS A 42 -6.27 3.15 -11.83
CA HIS A 42 -6.46 3.43 -10.42
C HIS A 42 -5.64 2.46 -9.57
N GLY A 43 -5.12 2.94 -8.44
CA GLY A 43 -4.42 2.10 -7.47
C GLY A 43 -2.97 1.74 -7.83
N LEU A 44 -2.37 2.34 -8.87
CA LEU A 44 -0.98 2.09 -9.27
C LEU A 44 0.00 2.39 -8.12
N THR A 45 -0.10 3.59 -7.52
CA THR A 45 0.76 4.02 -6.41
C THR A 45 0.52 3.18 -5.15
N THR A 46 -0.72 2.77 -4.90
CA THR A 46 -1.09 1.89 -3.79
C THR A 46 -0.47 0.50 -3.94
N GLY A 47 -0.55 -0.09 -5.13
CA GLY A 47 0.06 -1.39 -5.44
C GLY A 47 1.59 -1.34 -5.32
N ALA A 48 2.23 -0.29 -5.85
CA ALA A 48 3.66 -0.08 -5.70
C ALA A 48 4.08 0.06 -4.22
N GLY A 49 3.28 0.77 -3.42
CA GLY A 49 3.49 0.91 -1.98
C GLY A 49 3.38 -0.42 -1.22
N MET A 50 2.37 -1.25 -1.54
CA MET A 50 2.23 -2.59 -0.96
C MET A 50 3.44 -3.47 -1.27
N TRP A 51 3.93 -3.45 -2.52
CA TRP A 51 5.11 -4.20 -2.92
C TRP A 51 6.37 -3.79 -2.15
N LEU A 52 6.61 -2.48 -2.06
CA LEU A 52 7.73 -1.92 -1.29
C LEU A 52 7.64 -2.27 0.20
N ALA A 53 6.45 -2.15 0.80
CA ALA A 53 6.24 -2.50 2.21
C ALA A 53 6.54 -3.98 2.48
N GLY A 54 6.15 -4.88 1.57
CA GLY A 54 6.49 -6.30 1.62
C GLY A 54 8.01 -6.54 1.57
N ALA A 55 8.70 -5.94 0.60
CA ALA A 55 10.15 -6.07 0.46
C ALA A 55 10.91 -5.55 1.70
N ILE A 56 10.50 -4.39 2.24
CA ILE A 56 11.08 -3.81 3.47
C ILE A 56 10.82 -4.72 4.67
N GLY A 57 9.59 -5.25 4.81
CA GLY A 57 9.23 -6.17 5.89
C GLY A 57 10.06 -7.45 5.88
N VAL A 58 10.33 -8.01 4.69
CA VAL A 58 11.22 -9.16 4.55
C VAL A 58 12.66 -8.80 4.92
N ALA A 59 13.18 -7.67 4.42
CA ALA A 59 14.53 -7.21 4.76
C ALA A 59 14.73 -7.01 6.27
N ALA A 60 13.73 -6.43 6.95
CA ALA A 60 13.72 -6.29 8.40
C ALA A 60 13.64 -7.66 9.10
N GLY A 61 12.78 -8.57 8.62
CA GLY A 61 12.57 -9.89 9.20
C GLY A 61 13.80 -10.81 9.16
N ILE A 62 14.65 -10.67 8.13
CA ILE A 62 15.92 -11.41 8.02
C ILE A 62 17.11 -10.69 8.70
N GLY A 63 16.86 -9.57 9.39
CA GLY A 63 17.87 -8.85 10.19
C GLY A 63 18.71 -7.83 9.42
N LEU A 64 18.36 -7.48 8.18
CA LEU A 64 19.07 -6.51 7.36
C LEU A 64 18.61 -5.07 7.67
N TRP A 65 18.83 -4.63 8.92
CA TRP A 65 18.33 -3.35 9.43
C TRP A 65 18.81 -2.13 8.63
N GLN A 66 20.07 -2.11 8.21
CA GLN A 66 20.62 -1.01 7.42
C GLN A 66 19.89 -0.86 6.07
N ILE A 67 19.65 -1.98 5.39
CA ILE A 67 18.94 -2.02 4.10
C ILE A 67 17.47 -1.66 4.30
N ALA A 68 16.82 -2.19 5.35
CA ALA A 68 15.42 -1.92 5.65
C ALA A 68 15.18 -0.42 5.92
N VAL A 69 16.02 0.22 6.74
CA VAL A 69 15.90 1.66 7.04
C VAL A 69 16.14 2.50 5.78
N PHE A 70 17.19 2.18 5.02
CA PHE A 70 17.51 2.92 3.80
C PHE A 70 16.41 2.78 2.73
N ALA A 71 15.91 1.57 2.52
CA ALA A 71 14.80 1.29 1.61
C ALA A 71 13.53 2.03 2.05
N THR A 72 13.23 2.06 3.35
CA THR A 72 12.09 2.81 3.89
C THR A 72 12.21 4.31 3.61
N LEU A 73 13.38 4.90 3.87
CA LEU A 73 13.59 6.33 3.63
C LEU A 73 13.42 6.68 2.15
N ILE A 74 14.02 5.90 1.25
CA ILE A 74 13.88 6.10 -0.19
C ILE A 74 12.41 5.94 -0.61
N ALA A 75 11.72 4.90 -0.15
CA ALA A 75 10.32 4.66 -0.47
C ALA A 75 9.45 5.84 -0.04
N LEU A 76 9.62 6.36 1.18
CA LEU A 76 8.88 7.52 1.67
C LEU A 76 9.17 8.79 0.87
N VAL A 77 10.43 9.03 0.50
CA VAL A 77 10.80 10.18 -0.34
C VAL A 77 10.14 10.08 -1.71
N VAL A 78 10.23 8.92 -2.37
CA VAL A 78 9.67 8.73 -3.71
C VAL A 78 8.15 8.82 -3.70
N LEU A 79 7.47 8.06 -2.82
CA LEU A 79 6.01 8.08 -2.73
C LEU A 79 5.49 9.44 -2.26
N GLY A 80 6.17 10.07 -1.30
CA GLY A 80 5.81 11.40 -0.81
C GLY A 80 5.97 12.47 -1.89
N PHE A 81 7.04 12.41 -2.68
CA PHE A 81 7.26 13.33 -3.80
C PHE A 81 6.22 13.12 -4.90
N LEU A 82 5.90 11.87 -5.24
CA LEU A 82 4.88 11.54 -6.24
C LEU A 82 3.50 12.06 -5.81
N HIS A 83 3.11 11.83 -4.56
CA HIS A 83 1.85 12.34 -3.99
C HIS A 83 1.81 13.87 -3.88
N ALA A 84 2.96 14.51 -3.61
CA ALA A 84 3.05 15.96 -3.63
C ALA A 84 2.93 16.52 -5.05
N PHE A 85 3.52 15.85 -6.04
CA PHE A 85 3.45 16.24 -7.44
C PHE A 85 2.04 16.10 -8.01
N GLU A 86 1.35 15.00 -7.68
CA GLU A 86 -0.05 14.77 -8.06
C GLU A 86 -0.97 15.88 -7.52
N ARG A 87 -0.83 16.24 -6.23
CA ARG A 87 -1.57 17.37 -5.65
C ARG A 87 -1.24 18.72 -6.27
N ARG A 88 -0.01 18.92 -6.77
CA ARG A 88 0.37 20.18 -7.46
C ARG A 88 -0.30 20.29 -8.82
N LEU A 89 -0.54 19.16 -9.50
CA LEU A 89 -1.22 19.12 -10.80
C LEU A 89 -2.73 19.35 -10.68
N GLU A 90 -3.35 19.00 -9.54
CA GLU A 90 -4.77 19.27 -9.26
C GLU A 90 -5.05 20.73 -8.83
N ILE A 91 -4.02 21.52 -8.50
CA ILE A 91 -4.15 22.96 -8.18
C ILE A 91 -4.23 23.77 -9.49
N GLY A 92 -5.36 23.61 -10.16
CA GLY A 92 -5.80 24.40 -11.32
C GLY A 92 -7.32 24.50 -11.47
N GLY A 93 -8.10 23.79 -10.66
CA GLY A 93 -9.57 23.88 -10.62
C GLY A 93 -10.06 24.73 -9.45
N SER A 94 -10.73 25.84 -9.77
CA SER A 94 -11.23 26.92 -8.90
C SER A 94 -11.73 26.56 -7.48
N PRO A 95 -11.59 27.48 -6.50
CA PRO A 95 -12.44 27.52 -5.32
C PRO A 95 -13.85 27.98 -5.73
N GLY A 96 -14.68 27.03 -6.18
CA GLY A 96 -16.12 27.24 -6.36
C GLY A 96 -16.83 27.01 -5.03
N GLY A 97 -17.25 28.10 -4.39
CA GLY A 97 -17.81 28.09 -3.05
C GLY A 97 -19.10 27.30 -2.91
N GLU A 98 -19.21 26.57 -1.81
CA GLU A 98 -20.49 26.25 -1.19
C GLU A 98 -20.51 26.90 0.19
N ALA A 99 -21.15 28.07 0.22
CA ALA A 99 -21.57 28.72 1.44
C ALA A 99 -22.57 27.82 2.17
N PRO A 100 -22.51 27.70 3.51
CA PRO A 100 -23.55 26.97 4.24
C PRO A 100 -24.88 27.73 4.10
N ALA A 101 -25.82 27.13 3.38
CA ALA A 101 -27.19 27.60 3.28
C ALA A 101 -27.84 27.57 4.67
N SER A 102 -27.89 28.74 5.27
CA SER A 102 -28.78 29.09 6.38
C SER A 102 -30.25 28.87 5.99
N GLY A 103 -30.99 28.20 6.87
CA GLY A 103 -32.36 28.64 7.19
C GLY A 103 -33.52 27.82 6.62
N GLY A 104 -34.12 27.02 7.51
CA GLY A 104 -35.55 27.12 7.83
C GLY A 104 -36.58 26.59 6.82
N LYS A 105 -37.35 25.59 7.28
CA LYS A 105 -38.79 25.75 7.52
C LYS A 105 -39.37 24.56 8.28
N ALA A 106 -39.80 24.84 9.51
CA ALA A 106 -40.90 24.15 10.17
C ALA A 106 -42.16 24.28 9.31
N GLY A 107 -42.94 23.19 9.19
CA GLY A 107 -44.10 23.20 8.29
C GLY A 107 -44.98 21.96 8.39
N THR A 108 -45.79 21.93 9.46
CA THR A 108 -47.09 21.25 9.59
C THR A 108 -47.80 20.85 8.28
N LYS A 109 -48.17 19.57 8.17
CA LYS A 109 -49.38 19.02 7.51
C LYS A 109 -49.62 17.66 8.18
N ARG A 110 -50.62 17.38 9.03
CA ARG A 110 -52.09 17.44 8.87
C ARG A 110 -52.58 17.01 7.47
N SER A 111 -52.93 15.74 7.35
CA SER A 111 -54.18 15.22 6.75
C SER A 111 -54.19 13.71 7.06
N LYS A 112 -55.11 13.18 7.88
CA LYS A 112 -56.46 12.74 7.49
C LYS A 112 -56.46 11.92 6.22
#